data_AF-A0A5J6PAA7-F1
#
_entry.id   AF-A0A5J6PAA7-F1
#
_cell.length_a   1.000
_cell.length_b   1.000
_cell.length_c   1.000
_cell.angle_alpha   90.00
_cell.angle_beta   90.00
_cell.angle_gamma   90.00
#
_symmetry.space_group_name_H-M   'P 1'
#
loop_
_entity.id
_entity.type
_entity.pdbx_description
1 polymer ?
#
loop_
_entity_poly.entity_id
_entity_poly.type
_entity_poly.pdbx_seq_one_letter_code
_entity_poly.pdbx_strand_id
1 'polypeptide(L)'
;MQFSLNKNNLSLALVISCASLLSACGGDNDKKDSDKSPIPSSSSKAALSSSSSLSSSIASSAAVSSTAVTSSAVSSSSAASSLARFTPPVAWVDTAINSADGNYLVAKGEILLALPEDASNTSFKPQWIGRDGFALYTFAKDTNGVSNCAGNCLANWPPLLAGAKDAASLPYSIIERSLGNGVTARQWAYQGLPLYFFKTDTAAGQTTGKAIANWQLARPIPVGTQQHATKGEYLIGKGFLVNSQGTADQSKAGFTLYTFAKDTANQSNCGATCIANWPPLYAAAEAQTAGDFSVVTRSDNTKQWAFKGQPLYFYAGDSAAGEIKGEIPNWTLATATTSSAASSSAASSSSYTSSSSGYSY
;
A
#
# COMPACT_ATOMS: atom_id res chain seq x y z
N MET A 1 -19.09 -45.47 -49.23
CA MET A 1 -18.92 -44.06 -48.84
C MET A 1 -18.35 -44.04 -47.43
N GLN A 2 -17.49 -43.07 -47.09
CA GLN A 2 -16.75 -43.06 -45.82
C GLN A 2 -17.61 -42.63 -44.62
N PHE A 3 -17.26 -43.13 -43.44
CA PHE A 3 -17.25 -42.35 -42.20
C PHE A 3 -15.97 -42.69 -41.41
N SER A 4 -15.36 -41.68 -40.80
CA SER A 4 -14.12 -41.79 -40.02
C SER A 4 -14.43 -41.58 -38.53
N LEU A 5 -13.78 -42.35 -37.66
CA LEU A 5 -13.86 -42.22 -36.20
C LEU A 5 -12.44 -42.13 -35.63
N ASN A 6 -12.19 -41.12 -34.78
CA ASN A 6 -10.91 -40.93 -34.09
C ASN A 6 -11.02 -41.28 -32.59
N LYS A 7 -9.89 -41.59 -31.95
CA LYS A 7 -9.79 -42.53 -30.82
C LYS A 7 -9.84 -41.89 -29.42
N ASN A 8 -10.70 -42.48 -28.59
CA ASN A 8 -10.50 -42.96 -27.21
C ASN A 8 -9.72 -42.14 -26.15
N ASN A 9 -10.42 -41.89 -25.05
CA ASN A 9 -9.88 -41.82 -23.68
C ASN A 9 -9.12 -43.10 -23.27
N LEU A 10 -8.21 -43.00 -22.30
CA LEU A 10 -8.23 -43.90 -21.13
C LEU A 10 -7.48 -43.31 -19.92
N SER A 11 -7.97 -43.62 -18.73
CA SER A 11 -7.40 -43.26 -17.42
C SER A 11 -7.21 -44.55 -16.61
N LEU A 12 -6.12 -44.69 -15.86
CA LEU A 12 -6.03 -45.73 -14.83
C LEU A 12 -4.98 -45.43 -13.74
N ALA A 13 -5.38 -45.63 -12.49
CA ALA A 13 -4.50 -45.64 -11.32
C ALA A 13 -3.99 -47.07 -11.04
N LEU A 14 -2.87 -47.21 -10.32
CA LEU A 14 -2.42 -48.51 -9.80
C LEU A 14 -2.01 -48.39 -8.32
N VAL A 15 -2.56 -49.29 -7.51
CA VAL A 15 -2.24 -49.48 -6.09
C VAL A 15 -1.39 -50.74 -5.96
N ILE A 16 -0.30 -50.70 -5.19
CA ILE A 16 0.38 -51.89 -4.67
C ILE A 16 0.70 -51.67 -3.19
N SER A 17 0.37 -52.68 -2.38
CA SER A 17 0.67 -52.78 -0.95
C SER A 17 1.45 -54.06 -0.68
N CYS A 18 2.39 -54.04 0.27
CA CYS A 18 2.94 -55.25 0.88
C CYS A 18 3.58 -54.95 2.25
N ALA A 19 3.66 -55.95 3.14
CA ALA A 19 4.14 -55.86 4.53
C ALA A 19 4.78 -57.23 4.93
N SER A 20 5.44 -57.45 6.07
CA SER A 20 5.47 -56.78 7.39
C SER A 20 6.86 -56.97 8.06
N LEU A 21 6.93 -56.85 9.40
CA LEU A 21 7.98 -57.35 10.32
C LEU A 21 9.22 -56.42 10.47
N LEU A 22 9.82 -56.19 11.66
CA LEU A 22 9.58 -56.72 13.02
C LEU A 22 9.98 -55.69 14.13
N SER A 23 9.61 -55.96 15.39
CA SER A 23 9.79 -55.14 16.61
C SER A 23 11.23 -54.93 17.12
N ALA A 24 11.49 -53.89 17.93
CA ALA A 24 11.92 -53.99 19.35
C ALA A 24 12.25 -52.62 20.01
N CYS A 25 12.29 -52.58 21.36
CA CYS A 25 12.54 -51.38 22.20
C CYS A 25 13.93 -51.39 22.87
N GLY A 26 14.35 -50.22 23.39
CA GLY A 26 15.50 -50.03 24.29
C GLY A 26 16.80 -49.60 23.56
N GLY A 27 17.71 -48.83 24.15
CA GLY A 27 17.76 -48.22 25.48
C GLY A 27 19.20 -47.90 25.91
N ASP A 28 19.41 -46.72 26.49
CA ASP A 28 20.57 -46.29 27.31
C ASP A 28 22.02 -46.15 26.74
N ASN A 29 22.53 -44.92 26.93
CA ASN A 29 23.87 -44.51 27.42
C ASN A 29 25.17 -44.83 26.63
N ASP A 30 26.02 -43.81 26.43
CA ASP A 30 27.15 -43.42 27.31
C ASP A 30 28.33 -42.74 26.55
N LYS A 31 29.02 -41.81 27.26
CA LYS A 31 30.38 -41.21 27.07
C LYS A 31 30.94 -40.88 25.66
N LYS A 32 31.41 -39.66 25.39
CA LYS A 32 32.49 -38.79 25.98
C LYS A 32 33.93 -39.05 25.46
N ASP A 33 34.51 -37.92 25.03
CA ASP A 33 35.90 -37.46 25.24
C ASP A 33 37.08 -38.00 24.40
N SER A 34 37.82 -37.01 23.88
CA SER A 34 39.30 -36.94 23.75
C SER A 34 40.02 -37.34 22.44
N ASP A 35 40.33 -36.29 21.68
CA ASP A 35 41.71 -35.78 21.45
C ASP A 35 42.51 -36.23 20.20
N LYS A 36 43.41 -35.31 19.82
CA LYS A 36 44.66 -35.44 19.05
C LYS A 36 44.65 -35.12 17.53
N SER A 37 45.24 -33.96 17.20
CA SER A 37 45.70 -33.59 15.84
C SER A 37 46.94 -34.41 15.42
N PRO A 38 47.28 -34.50 14.11
CA PRO A 38 48.13 -33.45 13.51
C PRO A 38 47.88 -33.11 12.01
N ILE A 39 48.47 -31.99 11.61
CA ILE A 39 48.70 -31.46 10.23
C ILE A 39 49.81 -32.34 9.56
N PRO A 40 49.84 -32.68 8.23
CA PRO A 40 50.12 -31.67 7.20
C PRO A 40 49.75 -31.88 5.69
N SER A 41 49.68 -30.74 4.99
CA SER A 41 50.23 -30.40 3.65
C SER A 41 50.02 -31.24 2.35
N SER A 42 49.65 -30.48 1.31
CA SER A 42 50.27 -30.40 -0.04
C SER A 42 49.75 -31.20 -1.26
N SER A 43 49.29 -30.43 -2.25
CA SER A 43 49.79 -30.37 -3.65
C SER A 43 49.79 -31.60 -4.58
N SER A 44 49.04 -31.50 -5.70
CA SER A 44 49.37 -31.94 -7.09
C SER A 44 48.08 -32.10 -7.92
N LYS A 45 48.04 -32.10 -9.27
CA LYS A 45 48.79 -31.42 -10.36
C LYS A 45 47.95 -31.61 -11.65
N ALA A 46 48.25 -30.89 -12.73
CA ALA A 46 47.43 -30.85 -13.96
C ALA A 46 47.82 -31.87 -15.06
N ALA A 47 46.90 -32.06 -16.03
CA ALA A 47 47.15 -32.42 -17.44
C ALA A 47 46.07 -31.72 -18.29
N LEU A 48 46.29 -31.06 -19.45
CA LEU A 48 46.98 -31.43 -20.72
C LEU A 48 46.28 -32.60 -21.45
N SER A 49 45.97 -32.57 -22.76
CA SER A 49 46.28 -31.59 -23.83
C SER A 49 45.47 -31.85 -25.14
N SER A 50 45.64 -30.94 -26.13
CA SER A 50 45.66 -31.17 -27.61
C SER A 50 44.30 -31.15 -28.36
N SER A 51 43.98 -30.26 -29.33
CA SER A 51 44.59 -29.92 -30.66
C SER A 51 44.40 -31.03 -31.72
N SER A 52 44.06 -30.83 -33.00
CA SER A 52 44.01 -29.64 -33.89
C SER A 52 43.45 -30.00 -35.31
N SER A 53 43.43 -29.03 -36.26
CA SER A 53 43.59 -29.20 -37.74
C SER A 53 42.35 -29.56 -38.58
N LEU A 54 42.10 -29.14 -39.85
CA LEU A 54 42.67 -28.15 -40.82
C LEU A 54 41.52 -27.74 -41.80
N SER A 55 41.31 -26.46 -42.15
CA SER A 55 41.80 -25.72 -43.35
C SER A 55 41.61 -26.36 -44.74
N SER A 56 41.00 -25.58 -45.65
CA SER A 56 41.28 -25.53 -47.10
C SER A 56 40.76 -24.22 -47.70
N SER A 57 41.48 -23.63 -48.65
CA SER A 57 41.24 -22.28 -49.19
C SER A 57 41.43 -22.22 -50.71
N ILE A 58 40.70 -21.32 -51.39
CA ILE A 58 40.98 -20.88 -52.76
C ILE A 58 40.58 -19.41 -52.91
N ALA A 59 41.18 -18.67 -53.85
CA ALA A 59 41.14 -17.21 -53.91
C ALA A 59 40.75 -16.64 -55.29
N SER A 60 40.52 -15.32 -55.29
CA SER A 60 40.70 -14.35 -56.41
C SER A 60 39.47 -13.86 -57.23
N SER A 61 39.16 -12.58 -56.99
CA SER A 61 38.98 -11.52 -57.99
C SER A 61 37.72 -11.39 -58.86
N ALA A 62 36.90 -10.37 -58.56
CA ALA A 62 36.39 -9.38 -59.52
C ALA A 62 35.82 -8.14 -58.77
N ALA A 63 35.51 -7.05 -59.47
CA ALA A 63 35.45 -5.70 -58.90
C ALA A 63 34.06 -5.00 -58.88
N VAL A 64 34.09 -3.80 -58.30
CA VAL A 64 33.22 -2.59 -58.45
C VAL A 64 31.80 -2.49 -57.84
N SER A 65 31.67 -1.36 -57.12
CA SER A 65 30.54 -0.41 -57.06
C SER A 65 29.50 -0.43 -55.92
N SER A 66 29.58 0.65 -55.14
CA SER A 66 28.45 1.51 -54.72
C SER A 66 27.46 0.99 -53.66
N THR A 67 27.71 1.33 -52.40
CA THR A 67 26.99 2.43 -51.71
C THR A 67 27.49 2.57 -50.27
N ALA A 68 27.89 3.78 -49.86
CA ALA A 68 28.26 4.07 -48.47
C ALA A 68 27.05 4.64 -47.72
N VAL A 69 26.47 3.85 -46.82
CA VAL A 69 25.57 4.35 -45.77
C VAL A 69 26.39 4.65 -44.52
N THR A 70 26.59 5.94 -44.24
CA THR A 70 27.30 6.42 -43.04
C THR A 70 26.42 6.31 -41.81
N SER A 71 26.48 5.16 -41.13
CA SER A 71 25.87 4.95 -39.82
C SER A 71 26.70 5.63 -38.72
N SER A 72 26.59 6.95 -38.59
CA SER A 72 27.22 7.71 -37.51
C SER A 72 26.24 7.89 -36.34
N ALA A 73 26.69 7.52 -35.15
CA ALA A 73 25.84 7.36 -33.97
C ALA A 73 25.16 8.67 -33.54
N VAL A 74 23.84 8.62 -33.39
CA VAL A 74 23.12 9.58 -32.55
C VAL A 74 23.39 9.25 -31.08
N SER A 75 24.20 10.10 -30.43
CA SER A 75 24.33 10.11 -28.98
C SER A 75 23.00 10.50 -28.37
N SER A 76 22.14 9.51 -28.12
CA SER A 76 20.86 9.67 -27.45
C SER A 76 21.09 9.98 -25.97
N SER A 77 21.41 11.25 -25.67
CA SER A 77 21.29 11.81 -24.34
C SER A 77 19.81 11.73 -23.95
N SER A 78 19.47 10.71 -23.17
CA SER A 78 18.17 10.59 -22.51
C SER A 78 18.06 11.67 -21.44
N ALA A 79 17.80 12.90 -21.88
CA ALA A 79 17.21 13.94 -21.07
C ALA A 79 15.82 13.43 -20.64
N ALA A 80 15.79 12.69 -19.54
CA ALA A 80 14.57 12.30 -18.88
C ALA A 80 13.87 13.58 -18.41
N SER A 81 12.95 14.07 -19.24
CA SER A 81 12.12 15.22 -18.91
C SER A 81 11.53 15.02 -17.53
N SER A 82 11.88 15.91 -16.60
CA SER A 82 11.40 15.90 -15.21
C SER A 82 9.95 16.34 -15.16
N LEU A 83 9.07 15.47 -15.67
CA LEU A 83 7.64 15.55 -15.47
C LEU A 83 7.38 15.63 -13.96
N ALA A 84 6.62 16.64 -13.55
CA ALA A 84 6.21 16.78 -12.16
C ALA A 84 5.48 15.51 -11.72
N ARG A 85 5.89 14.92 -10.60
CA ARG A 85 5.22 13.74 -10.05
C ARG A 85 3.96 14.21 -9.32
N PHE A 86 2.84 14.22 -10.04
CA PHE A 86 1.51 14.49 -9.48
C PHE A 86 0.97 13.35 -8.60
N THR A 87 1.73 12.25 -8.48
CA THR A 87 1.42 11.11 -7.64
C THR A 87 2.60 10.81 -6.71
N PRO A 88 2.36 10.45 -5.44
CA PRO A 88 3.42 9.99 -4.54
C PRO A 88 4.12 8.76 -5.13
N PRO A 89 5.43 8.57 -4.87
CA PRO A 89 6.16 7.40 -5.34
C PRO A 89 5.90 6.21 -4.40
N VAL A 90 4.63 5.86 -4.26
CA VAL A 90 4.09 4.90 -3.30
C VAL A 90 3.18 3.92 -4.04
N ALA A 91 3.26 2.66 -3.67
CA ALA A 91 2.38 1.59 -4.12
C ALA A 91 1.77 0.84 -2.93
N TRP A 92 0.69 0.12 -3.20
CA TRP A 92 0.16 -0.89 -2.30
C TRP A 92 0.95 -2.19 -2.51
N VAL A 93 1.24 -2.91 -1.44
CA VAL A 93 1.81 -4.26 -1.54
C VAL A 93 0.77 -5.18 -2.16
N ASP A 94 1.11 -5.74 -3.33
CA ASP A 94 0.54 -7.02 -3.75
C ASP A 94 1.15 -8.13 -2.89
N THR A 95 0.33 -9.08 -2.49
CA THR A 95 0.57 -10.12 -1.47
C THR A 95 1.79 -11.02 -1.72
N ALA A 96 2.42 -10.92 -2.89
CA ALA A 96 3.64 -11.63 -3.29
C ALA A 96 4.90 -11.28 -2.48
N ILE A 97 4.95 -10.11 -1.83
CA ILE A 97 6.19 -9.63 -1.17
C ILE A 97 6.31 -10.12 0.29
N ASN A 98 5.21 -10.10 1.06
CA ASN A 98 5.15 -10.63 2.43
C ASN A 98 3.69 -10.77 2.87
N SER A 99 3.13 -11.97 2.80
CA SER A 99 1.72 -12.23 3.10
C SER A 99 1.39 -12.23 4.60
N ALA A 100 2.38 -12.43 5.48
CA ALA A 100 2.18 -12.53 6.93
C ALA A 100 1.89 -11.17 7.59
N ASP A 101 2.31 -10.07 6.97
CA ASP A 101 2.14 -8.71 7.49
C ASP A 101 0.85 -8.02 7.04
N GLY A 102 0.01 -8.70 6.26
CA GLY A 102 -1.15 -8.09 5.61
C GLY A 102 -0.74 -6.93 4.69
N ASN A 103 -1.60 -5.92 4.56
CA ASN A 103 -1.46 -4.89 3.52
C ASN A 103 -0.89 -3.60 4.07
N TYR A 104 0.18 -3.11 3.44
CA TYR A 104 0.89 -1.90 3.81
C TYR A 104 1.37 -1.15 2.57
N LEU A 105 1.81 0.10 2.78
CA LEU A 105 2.41 0.95 1.76
C LEU A 105 3.87 0.57 1.55
N VAL A 106 4.30 0.53 0.29
CA VAL A 106 5.71 0.44 -0.11
C VAL A 106 6.07 1.59 -1.04
N ALA A 107 7.35 1.94 -1.08
CA ALA A 107 7.85 2.87 -2.07
C ALA A 107 7.89 2.23 -3.47
N LYS A 108 7.77 3.08 -4.50
CA LYS A 108 7.81 2.68 -5.92
C LYS A 108 8.92 3.42 -6.66
N GLY A 109 9.86 2.67 -7.21
CA GLY A 109 11.00 3.15 -7.99
C GLY A 109 12.00 3.99 -7.17
N GLU A 110 12.43 5.10 -7.78
CA GLU A 110 13.36 6.06 -7.20
C GLU A 110 12.61 7.09 -6.35
N ILE A 111 13.04 7.29 -5.10
CA ILE A 111 12.43 8.20 -4.13
C ILE A 111 13.42 9.23 -3.60
N LEU A 112 12.92 10.33 -3.05
CA LEU A 112 13.71 11.32 -2.35
C LEU A 112 13.70 11.01 -0.85
N LEU A 113 14.87 10.92 -0.23
CA LEU A 113 15.07 10.50 1.16
C LEU A 113 15.90 11.55 1.90
N ALA A 114 15.56 11.89 3.14
CA ALA A 114 16.50 12.67 3.98
C ALA A 114 17.50 11.73 4.66
N LEU A 115 18.79 11.92 4.42
CA LEU A 115 19.86 11.16 5.06
C LEU A 115 20.75 12.10 5.88
N PRO A 116 21.29 11.64 7.03
CA PRO A 116 22.15 12.49 7.87
C PRO A 116 23.40 12.90 7.09
N GLU A 117 23.81 14.16 7.27
CA GLU A 117 25.01 14.69 6.59
C GLU A 117 26.30 14.14 7.21
N ASP A 118 26.28 13.89 8.52
CA ASP A 118 27.38 13.34 9.30
C ASP A 118 26.86 12.48 10.48
N ALA A 119 27.76 12.00 11.33
CA ALA A 119 27.42 11.13 12.48
C ALA A 119 26.73 11.86 13.65
N SER A 120 26.65 13.20 13.65
CA SER A 120 25.96 13.96 14.70
C SER A 120 24.44 13.85 14.62
N ASN A 121 23.90 13.50 13.44
CA ASN A 121 22.47 13.51 13.13
C ASN A 121 21.80 14.86 13.39
N THR A 122 22.55 15.98 13.34
CA THR A 122 21.99 17.33 13.56
C THR A 122 21.46 17.99 12.29
N SER A 123 21.99 17.61 11.12
CA SER A 123 21.51 18.01 9.80
C SER A 123 21.31 16.83 8.85
N PHE A 124 20.38 17.00 7.92
CA PHE A 124 20.00 15.99 6.93
C PHE A 124 19.88 16.61 5.54
N LYS A 125 20.33 15.89 4.51
CA LYS A 125 20.22 16.29 3.11
C LYS A 125 19.27 15.39 2.32
N PRO A 126 18.45 15.95 1.41
CA PRO A 126 17.71 15.16 0.44
C PRO A 126 18.64 14.42 -0.53
N GLN A 127 18.39 13.14 -0.75
CA GLN A 127 19.10 12.31 -1.73
C GLN A 127 18.11 11.40 -2.48
N TRP A 128 18.27 11.33 -3.81
CA TRP A 128 17.52 10.37 -4.64
C TRP A 128 18.13 8.96 -4.51
N ILE A 129 17.27 7.96 -4.33
CA ILE A 129 17.68 6.56 -4.11
C ILE A 129 16.58 5.60 -4.58
N GLY A 130 16.97 4.49 -5.22
CA GLY A 130 16.06 3.38 -5.54
C GLY A 130 15.61 2.65 -4.27
N ARG A 131 14.30 2.61 -4.01
CA ARG A 131 13.69 1.91 -2.86
C ARG A 131 12.38 1.21 -3.24
N ASP A 132 12.29 0.70 -4.47
CA ASP A 132 11.14 -0.08 -4.92
C ASP A 132 10.86 -1.28 -3.97
N GLY A 133 9.62 -1.43 -3.52
CA GLY A 133 9.19 -2.51 -2.62
C GLY A 133 9.64 -2.38 -1.15
N PHE A 134 10.30 -1.29 -0.74
CA PHE A 134 10.63 -1.05 0.67
C PHE A 134 9.41 -0.58 1.46
N ALA A 135 9.22 -1.17 2.65
CA ALA A 135 8.11 -0.84 3.55
C ALA A 135 8.14 0.62 4.01
N LEU A 136 6.96 1.24 4.02
CA LEU A 136 6.73 2.56 4.60
C LEU A 136 6.07 2.43 5.97
N TYR A 137 6.37 3.39 6.84
CA TYR A 137 5.98 3.41 8.24
C TYR A 137 5.35 4.74 8.65
N THR A 138 4.49 4.68 9.66
CA THR A 138 4.04 5.83 10.45
C THR A 138 4.57 5.73 11.87
N PHE A 139 4.68 6.88 12.55
CA PHE A 139 5.13 6.98 13.93
C PHE A 139 3.96 7.38 14.82
N ALA A 140 3.63 6.58 15.84
CA ALA A 140 2.47 6.81 16.71
C ALA A 140 2.61 8.05 17.61
N LYS A 141 3.77 8.72 17.63
CA LYS A 141 3.96 10.03 18.28
C LYS A 141 3.77 11.21 17.35
N ASP A 142 3.67 11.01 16.04
CA ASP A 142 3.35 12.08 15.10
C ASP A 142 1.88 12.49 15.24
N THR A 143 1.57 13.72 14.85
CA THR A 143 0.19 14.23 14.80
C THR A 143 -0.14 14.66 13.38
N ASN A 144 -1.43 14.88 13.09
CA ASN A 144 -1.88 15.26 11.75
C ASN A 144 -1.13 16.51 11.24
N GLY A 145 -0.33 16.34 10.19
CA GLY A 145 0.47 17.41 9.60
C GLY A 145 1.85 17.66 10.22
N VAL A 146 2.23 16.96 11.31
CA VAL A 146 3.44 17.28 12.09
C VAL A 146 4.26 16.03 12.43
N SER A 147 5.53 16.06 12.02
CA SER A 147 6.54 15.08 12.43
C SER A 147 7.20 15.46 13.75
N ASN A 148 7.13 14.58 14.74
CA ASN A 148 7.84 14.64 16.01
C ASN A 148 9.16 13.83 15.99
N CYS A 149 9.58 13.34 14.82
CA CYS A 149 10.81 12.58 14.62
C CYS A 149 11.95 13.49 14.15
N ALA A 150 12.94 13.73 15.01
CA ALA A 150 14.13 14.54 14.76
C ALA A 150 15.42 13.89 15.31
N GLY A 151 16.59 14.38 14.90
CA GLY A 151 17.88 13.89 15.39
C GLY A 151 18.09 12.39 15.11
N ASN A 152 18.54 11.64 16.13
CA ASN A 152 18.69 10.18 16.05
C ASN A 152 17.40 9.43 15.68
N CYS A 153 16.22 10.01 15.90
CA CYS A 153 14.98 9.43 15.38
C CYS A 153 15.04 9.42 13.85
N LEU A 154 15.29 10.58 13.23
CA LEU A 154 15.28 10.75 11.78
C LEU A 154 16.44 10.01 11.07
N ALA A 155 17.56 9.81 11.77
CA ALA A 155 18.67 9.00 11.27
C ALA A 155 18.37 7.49 11.24
N ASN A 156 17.51 6.99 12.13
CA ASN A 156 17.03 5.61 12.13
C ASN A 156 15.75 5.43 11.28
N TRP A 157 15.01 6.53 11.09
CA TRP A 157 13.76 6.59 10.34
C TRP A 157 13.81 7.66 9.25
N PRO A 158 14.56 7.44 8.15
CA PRO A 158 14.64 8.38 7.05
C PRO A 158 13.25 8.71 6.46
N PRO A 159 12.88 9.99 6.29
CA PRO A 159 11.56 10.40 5.84
C PRO A 159 11.44 10.32 4.31
N LEU A 160 10.28 9.88 3.82
CA LEU A 160 9.95 9.94 2.39
C LEU A 160 9.68 11.40 2.00
N LEU A 161 10.64 12.06 1.37
CA LEU A 161 10.54 13.46 0.97
C LEU A 161 9.76 13.63 -0.34
N ALA A 162 9.10 14.77 -0.47
CA ALA A 162 8.45 15.23 -1.69
C ALA A 162 9.32 16.27 -2.41
N GLY A 163 9.39 16.18 -3.74
CA GLY A 163 10.09 17.16 -4.57
C GLY A 163 9.40 18.52 -4.57
N ALA A 164 10.09 19.56 -5.04
CA ALA A 164 9.55 20.93 -5.07
C ALA A 164 8.29 21.08 -5.95
N LYS A 165 8.13 20.24 -6.97
CA LYS A 165 6.97 20.24 -7.90
C LYS A 165 5.90 19.21 -7.55
N ASP A 166 6.11 18.39 -6.52
CA ASP A 166 5.18 17.32 -6.17
C ASP A 166 3.87 17.92 -5.61
N ALA A 167 2.74 17.35 -5.99
CA ALA A 167 1.42 17.74 -5.51
C ALA A 167 0.73 16.51 -4.90
N ALA A 168 0.08 16.71 -3.75
CA ALA A 168 -0.67 15.65 -3.08
C ALA A 168 -2.17 15.75 -3.40
N SER A 169 -2.80 14.59 -3.53
CA SER A 169 -4.25 14.42 -3.56
C SER A 169 -4.65 13.39 -2.52
N LEU A 170 -5.86 13.54 -1.95
CA LEU A 170 -6.37 12.61 -0.95
C LEU A 170 -6.32 11.16 -1.48
N PRO A 171 -5.92 10.17 -0.66
CA PRO A 171 -5.68 10.24 0.80
C PRO A 171 -4.28 10.76 1.20
N TYR A 172 -3.42 11.15 0.26
CA TYR A 172 -2.07 11.65 0.57
C TYR A 172 -2.08 13.15 0.86
N SER A 173 -1.11 13.58 1.65
CA SER A 173 -0.80 14.99 1.89
C SER A 173 0.71 15.22 1.84
N ILE A 174 1.13 16.48 1.83
CA ILE A 174 2.52 16.88 1.99
C ILE A 174 2.58 17.83 3.18
N ILE A 175 3.54 17.58 4.07
CA ILE A 175 3.82 18.41 5.24
C ILE A 175 5.15 19.13 5.07
N GLU A 176 5.34 20.23 5.78
CA GLU A 176 6.67 20.79 6.00
C GLU A 176 7.35 20.08 7.18
N ARG A 177 8.65 19.83 7.06
CA ARG A 177 9.47 19.31 8.15
C ARG A 177 10.80 20.05 8.23
N SER A 178 11.37 20.13 9.43
CA SER A 178 12.77 20.50 9.61
C SER A 178 13.70 19.34 9.27
N LEU A 179 14.83 19.66 8.65
CA LEU A 179 15.99 18.79 8.43
C LEU A 179 17.20 19.22 9.28
N GLY A 180 17.01 20.15 10.24
CA GLY A 180 18.09 20.73 11.04
C GLY A 180 18.69 21.99 10.43
N ASN A 181 19.46 22.74 11.22
CA ASN A 181 20.19 23.95 10.80
C ASN A 181 19.36 25.00 10.01
N GLY A 182 18.06 25.12 10.30
CA GLY A 182 17.14 26.02 9.58
C GLY A 182 16.69 25.53 8.20
N VAL A 183 17.16 24.37 7.74
CA VAL A 183 16.74 23.74 6.49
C VAL A 183 15.37 23.08 6.68
N THR A 184 14.44 23.40 5.80
CA THR A 184 13.14 22.72 5.71
C THR A 184 13.05 21.86 4.46
N ALA A 185 12.20 20.84 4.50
CA ALA A 185 11.85 20.01 3.36
C ALA A 185 10.38 19.63 3.38
N ARG A 186 9.86 19.24 2.21
CA ARG A 186 8.52 18.70 2.06
C ARG A 186 8.57 17.19 2.30
N GLN A 187 7.67 16.62 3.10
CA GLN A 187 7.57 15.19 3.36
C GLN A 187 6.20 14.66 2.92
N TRP A 188 6.17 13.50 2.28
CA TRP A 188 4.94 12.79 1.98
C TRP A 188 4.30 12.24 3.26
N ALA A 189 2.99 12.41 3.36
CA ALA A 189 2.17 11.89 4.44
C ALA A 189 0.97 11.11 3.87
N TYR A 190 0.50 10.12 4.61
CA TYR A 190 -0.73 9.39 4.32
C TYR A 190 -1.77 9.75 5.39
N GLN A 191 -2.89 10.34 4.96
CA GLN A 191 -3.92 10.90 5.84
C GLN A 191 -3.37 11.82 6.94
N GLY A 192 -2.34 12.61 6.58
CA GLY A 192 -1.68 13.53 7.51
C GLY A 192 -0.61 12.90 8.42
N LEU A 193 -0.49 11.57 8.46
CA LEU A 193 0.60 10.89 9.16
C LEU A 193 1.87 10.86 8.29
N PRO A 194 3.02 11.35 8.76
CA PRO A 194 4.24 11.40 7.95
C PRO A 194 4.76 10.00 7.60
N LEU A 195 5.27 9.82 6.38
CA LEU A 195 5.78 8.52 5.90
C LEU A 195 7.30 8.42 6.03
N TYR A 196 7.77 7.28 6.53
CA TYR A 196 9.19 7.00 6.77
C TYR A 196 9.59 5.61 6.26
N PHE A 197 10.89 5.43 6.06
CA PHE A 197 11.54 4.13 5.92
C PHE A 197 12.23 3.77 7.24
N PHE A 198 12.55 2.49 7.43
CA PHE A 198 13.43 2.07 8.53
C PHE A 198 14.84 1.80 8.01
N LYS A 199 15.87 2.32 8.70
CA LYS A 199 17.27 2.18 8.28
C LYS A 199 17.77 0.72 8.21
N THR A 200 17.23 -0.16 9.04
CA THR A 200 17.61 -1.59 9.09
C THR A 200 16.94 -2.41 7.99
N ASP A 201 15.84 -1.92 7.41
CA ASP A 201 15.25 -2.53 6.22
C ASP A 201 16.17 -2.22 5.01
N THR A 202 16.87 -3.25 4.56
CA THR A 202 17.94 -3.25 3.54
C THR A 202 17.52 -3.94 2.24
N ALA A 203 16.41 -4.65 2.23
CA ALA A 203 15.79 -5.23 1.03
C ALA A 203 14.27 -4.97 0.98
N ALA A 204 13.70 -5.04 -0.23
CA ALA A 204 12.25 -4.99 -0.43
C ALA A 204 11.53 -6.08 0.38
N GLY A 205 10.35 -5.77 0.90
CA GLY A 205 9.55 -6.69 1.73
C GLY A 205 10.04 -6.94 3.15
N GLN A 206 11.21 -6.42 3.54
CA GLN A 206 11.59 -6.37 4.94
C GLN A 206 10.70 -5.37 5.69
N THR A 207 10.18 -5.82 6.84
CA THR A 207 9.25 -5.08 7.69
C THR A 207 9.77 -4.98 9.13
N THR A 208 11.09 -5.00 9.33
CA THR A 208 11.70 -5.16 10.66
C THR A 208 11.41 -3.98 11.59
N GLY A 209 11.13 -2.80 11.02
CA GLY A 209 10.72 -1.61 11.76
C GLY A 209 9.45 -1.78 12.60
N LYS A 210 8.54 -2.71 12.22
CA LYS A 210 7.30 -2.97 12.97
C LYS A 210 7.54 -3.52 14.39
N ALA A 211 8.75 -4.03 14.66
CA ALA A 211 9.15 -4.52 15.97
C ALA A 211 9.64 -3.40 16.91
N ILE A 212 9.80 -2.17 16.41
CA ILE A 212 10.27 -1.03 17.19
C ILE A 212 9.07 -0.31 17.82
N ALA A 213 9.14 -0.06 19.13
CA ALA A 213 8.04 0.56 19.87
C ALA A 213 7.61 1.91 19.27
N ASN A 214 6.29 2.10 19.15
CA ASN A 214 5.61 3.24 18.52
C ASN A 214 5.72 3.34 16.98
N TRP A 215 6.36 2.38 16.30
CA TRP A 215 6.45 2.35 14.84
C TRP A 215 5.59 1.25 14.24
N GLN A 216 4.88 1.58 13.16
CA GLN A 216 3.93 0.67 12.55
C GLN A 216 3.99 0.79 11.03
N LEU A 217 3.80 -0.32 10.31
CA LEU A 217 3.70 -0.32 8.85
C LEU A 217 2.57 0.62 8.42
N ALA A 218 2.80 1.58 7.54
CA ALA A 218 1.76 2.50 7.10
C ALA A 218 0.70 1.74 6.28
N ARG A 219 -0.56 1.71 6.73
CA ARG A 219 -1.62 0.92 6.07
C ARG A 219 -2.67 1.76 5.33
N PRO A 220 -3.22 1.27 4.21
CA PRO A 220 -4.46 1.81 3.65
C PRO A 220 -5.60 1.85 4.65
N ILE A 221 -6.37 2.93 4.61
CA ILE A 221 -7.80 2.87 4.93
C ILE A 221 -8.54 2.53 3.63
N PRO A 222 -9.45 1.54 3.61
CA PRO A 222 -10.01 0.99 2.39
C PRO A 222 -11.20 1.80 1.87
N VAL A 223 -11.06 3.13 1.87
CA VAL A 223 -12.11 4.10 1.53
C VAL A 223 -11.58 5.10 0.51
N GLY A 224 -12.37 5.34 -0.53
CA GLY A 224 -12.22 6.44 -1.46
C GLY A 224 -13.45 7.33 -1.46
N THR A 225 -13.45 8.34 -2.32
CA THR A 225 -14.62 9.19 -2.57
C THR A 225 -15.08 9.09 -4.02
N GLN A 226 -16.37 9.37 -4.24
CA GLN A 226 -16.99 9.50 -5.54
C GLN A 226 -17.93 10.72 -5.55
N GLN A 227 -17.99 11.43 -6.67
CA GLN A 227 -18.88 12.57 -6.87
C GLN A 227 -20.19 12.12 -7.52
N HIS A 228 -21.32 12.60 -7.01
CA HIS A 228 -22.63 12.46 -7.64
C HIS A 228 -23.22 13.85 -7.96
N ALA A 229 -23.75 14.01 -9.18
CA ALA A 229 -24.22 15.30 -9.69
C ALA A 229 -25.26 16.00 -8.78
N THR A 230 -26.07 15.24 -8.04
CA THR A 230 -27.13 15.77 -7.16
C THR A 230 -26.98 15.40 -5.68
N LYS A 231 -25.99 14.58 -5.31
CA LYS A 231 -25.79 14.12 -3.92
C LYS A 231 -24.45 14.58 -3.32
N GLY A 232 -23.57 15.20 -4.11
CA GLY A 232 -22.25 15.65 -3.69
C GLY A 232 -21.26 14.50 -3.56
N GLU A 233 -20.29 14.67 -2.67
CA GLU A 233 -19.21 13.71 -2.45
C GLU A 233 -19.56 12.67 -1.37
N TYR A 234 -19.51 11.40 -1.74
CA TYR A 234 -19.78 10.27 -0.86
C TYR A 234 -18.64 9.25 -0.85
N LEU A 235 -18.59 8.42 0.18
CA LEU A 235 -17.55 7.42 0.40
C LEU A 235 -17.87 6.12 -0.38
N ILE A 236 -16.82 5.49 -0.90
CA ILE A 236 -16.86 4.20 -1.59
C ILE A 236 -15.79 3.25 -1.03
N GLY A 237 -16.02 1.94 -1.09
CA GLY A 237 -14.98 0.94 -0.80
C GLY A 237 -13.86 1.03 -1.84
N LYS A 238 -12.59 1.15 -1.41
CA LYS A 238 -11.45 1.31 -2.34
C LYS A 238 -10.15 0.81 -1.73
N GLY A 239 -9.33 0.07 -2.49
CA GLY A 239 -8.05 -0.45 -2.00
C GLY A 239 -8.23 -1.83 -1.34
N PHE A 240 -7.62 -2.07 -0.17
CA PHE A 240 -7.65 -3.39 0.45
C PHE A 240 -8.91 -3.65 1.29
N LEU A 241 -9.95 -4.14 0.65
CA LEU A 241 -11.20 -4.57 1.27
C LEU A 241 -11.07 -6.00 1.82
N VAL A 242 -11.78 -6.29 2.92
CA VAL A 242 -11.86 -7.64 3.52
C VAL A 242 -13.29 -8.05 3.83
N ASN A 243 -13.52 -9.36 3.89
CA ASN A 243 -14.75 -9.96 4.38
C ASN A 243 -14.71 -10.17 5.92
N SER A 244 -15.77 -10.79 6.46
CA SER A 244 -15.92 -11.09 7.90
C SER A 244 -14.84 -12.01 8.48
N GLN A 245 -14.09 -12.73 7.64
CA GLN A 245 -12.97 -13.60 8.03
C GLN A 245 -11.61 -12.90 7.94
N GLY A 246 -11.57 -11.62 7.55
CA GLY A 246 -10.33 -10.88 7.29
C GLY A 246 -9.64 -11.23 5.96
N THR A 247 -10.26 -12.07 5.13
CA THR A 247 -9.74 -12.41 3.79
C THR A 247 -10.10 -11.31 2.79
N ALA A 248 -9.24 -11.08 1.81
CA ALA A 248 -9.42 -10.06 0.77
C ALA A 248 -10.78 -10.20 0.03
N ASP A 249 -11.51 -9.10 -0.09
CA ASP A 249 -12.80 -9.04 -0.79
C ASP A 249 -12.88 -7.85 -1.75
N GLN A 250 -12.29 -8.02 -2.93
CA GLN A 250 -12.35 -7.00 -3.99
C GLN A 250 -13.71 -6.94 -4.70
N SER A 251 -14.69 -7.80 -4.36
CA SER A 251 -16.03 -7.75 -4.97
C SER A 251 -16.79 -6.47 -4.60
N LYS A 252 -16.38 -5.79 -3.53
CA LYS A 252 -16.94 -4.52 -3.04
C LYS A 252 -16.15 -3.28 -3.45
N ALA A 253 -15.17 -3.41 -4.34
CA ALA A 253 -14.41 -2.27 -4.87
C ALA A 253 -15.33 -1.33 -5.68
N GLY A 254 -15.34 -0.04 -5.31
CA GLY A 254 -16.20 0.98 -5.90
C GLY A 254 -17.65 0.99 -5.41
N PHE A 255 -18.05 0.09 -4.51
CA PHE A 255 -19.40 0.09 -3.96
C PHE A 255 -19.59 1.22 -2.95
N THR A 256 -20.77 1.82 -2.96
CA THR A 256 -21.18 2.91 -2.07
C THR A 256 -21.16 2.49 -0.61
N LEU A 257 -20.67 3.39 0.24
CA LEU A 257 -20.71 3.24 1.69
C LEU A 257 -21.83 4.10 2.29
N TYR A 258 -22.50 3.52 3.28
CA TYR A 258 -23.66 4.08 3.97
C TYR A 258 -23.42 4.12 5.48
N THR A 259 -24.17 4.99 6.16
CA THR A 259 -24.26 5.09 7.61
C THR A 259 -25.68 4.78 8.08
N PHE A 260 -25.81 4.22 9.28
CA PHE A 260 -27.10 3.84 9.87
C PHE A 260 -27.50 4.83 10.97
N ALA A 261 -28.63 5.52 10.80
CA ALA A 261 -29.10 6.56 11.74
C ALA A 261 -29.48 6.02 13.14
N LYS A 262 -29.53 4.69 13.33
CA LYS A 262 -29.72 4.06 14.65
C LYS A 262 -28.41 3.67 15.31
N ASP A 263 -27.26 3.80 14.64
CA ASP A 263 -25.96 3.57 15.27
C ASP A 263 -25.62 4.70 16.26
N THR A 264 -24.85 4.33 17.27
CA THR A 264 -24.30 5.26 18.27
C THR A 264 -22.83 5.52 17.96
N ALA A 265 -22.26 6.59 18.54
CA ALA A 265 -20.88 6.98 18.25
C ALA A 265 -19.90 5.82 18.55
N ASN A 266 -19.20 5.36 17.52
CA ASN A 266 -18.30 4.21 17.52
C ASN A 266 -18.96 2.85 17.89
N GLN A 267 -20.27 2.67 17.65
CA GLN A 267 -20.98 1.43 17.96
C GLN A 267 -22.10 1.12 16.95
N SER A 268 -22.03 -0.08 16.36
CA SER A 268 -23.06 -0.61 15.46
C SER A 268 -24.24 -1.20 16.24
N ASN A 269 -25.45 -0.72 15.96
CA ASN A 269 -26.73 -1.34 16.32
C ASN A 269 -27.29 -2.23 15.18
N CYS A 270 -26.57 -2.37 14.06
CA CYS A 270 -26.87 -3.34 13.00
C CYS A 270 -26.47 -4.78 13.39
N GLY A 271 -27.44 -5.53 13.96
CA GLY A 271 -27.28 -6.93 14.37
C GLY A 271 -27.37 -7.97 13.23
N ALA A 272 -27.43 -9.26 13.59
CA ALA A 272 -27.30 -10.40 12.66
C ALA A 272 -28.30 -10.41 11.47
N THR A 273 -29.54 -9.97 11.67
CA THR A 273 -30.54 -9.86 10.58
C THR A 273 -30.33 -8.62 9.70
N CYS A 274 -29.68 -7.58 10.24
CA CYS A 274 -29.36 -6.35 9.53
C CYS A 274 -28.17 -6.56 8.57
N ILE A 275 -27.10 -7.21 9.03
CA ILE A 275 -25.87 -7.40 8.24
C ILE A 275 -26.04 -8.20 6.94
N ALA A 276 -27.12 -8.99 6.82
CA ALA A 276 -27.46 -9.70 5.59
C ALA A 276 -27.85 -8.73 4.45
N ASN A 277 -28.49 -7.60 4.79
CA ASN A 277 -28.84 -6.54 3.85
C ASN A 277 -27.82 -5.40 3.85
N TRP A 278 -27.07 -5.25 4.95
CA TRP A 278 -26.12 -4.17 5.21
C TRP A 278 -24.76 -4.72 5.65
N PRO A 279 -23.98 -5.35 4.75
CA PRO A 279 -22.68 -5.90 5.11
C PRO A 279 -21.73 -4.79 5.64
N PRO A 280 -21.11 -4.97 6.82
CA PRO A 280 -20.10 -4.04 7.31
C PRO A 280 -18.94 -3.82 6.32
N LEU A 281 -18.39 -2.61 6.30
CA LEU A 281 -17.04 -2.40 5.81
C LEU A 281 -16.06 -2.95 6.88
N TYR A 282 -15.72 -4.23 6.77
CA TYR A 282 -14.86 -4.90 7.73
C TYR A 282 -13.45 -4.31 7.78
N ALA A 283 -12.86 -4.30 8.97
CA ALA A 283 -11.48 -3.87 9.20
C ALA A 283 -10.60 -5.09 9.51
N ALA A 284 -9.41 -5.12 8.91
CA ALA A 284 -8.39 -6.14 9.21
C ALA A 284 -7.95 -6.07 10.69
N ALA A 285 -7.37 -7.15 11.21
CA ALA A 285 -6.95 -7.20 12.61
C ALA A 285 -5.90 -6.13 12.95
N GLU A 286 -5.03 -5.81 11.98
CA GLU A 286 -3.92 -4.85 12.05
C GLU A 286 -4.29 -3.45 11.53
N ALA A 287 -5.57 -3.16 11.29
CA ALA A 287 -6.05 -1.89 10.76
C ALA A 287 -5.59 -0.69 11.61
N GLN A 288 -5.26 0.42 10.94
CA GLN A 288 -4.77 1.65 11.56
C GLN A 288 -5.70 2.81 11.28
N THR A 289 -6.04 3.54 12.34
CA THR A 289 -6.93 4.70 12.31
C THR A 289 -6.13 5.98 12.08
N ALA A 290 -6.56 6.81 11.12
CA ALA A 290 -6.00 8.15 10.90
C ALA A 290 -7.10 9.12 10.42
N GLY A 291 -6.90 10.41 10.69
CA GLY A 291 -7.90 11.45 10.42
C GLY A 291 -9.25 11.15 11.12
N ASP A 292 -10.33 11.26 10.36
CA ASP A 292 -11.71 11.04 10.81
C ASP A 292 -12.11 9.55 10.95
N PHE A 293 -11.22 8.61 10.62
CA PHE A 293 -11.55 7.19 10.61
C PHE A 293 -11.23 6.51 11.96
N SER A 294 -12.17 5.69 12.42
CA SER A 294 -12.01 4.82 13.59
C SER A 294 -12.30 3.36 13.22
N VAL A 295 -11.94 2.43 14.11
CA VAL A 295 -12.30 1.01 14.01
C VAL A 295 -13.12 0.64 15.24
N VAL A 296 -14.27 0.03 15.01
CA VAL A 296 -15.21 -0.39 16.06
C VAL A 296 -15.20 -1.92 16.17
N THR A 297 -15.21 -2.44 17.40
CA THR A 297 -15.43 -3.87 17.65
C THR A 297 -16.92 -4.12 17.76
N ARG A 298 -17.45 -5.00 16.92
CA ARG A 298 -18.86 -5.39 16.89
C ARG A 298 -19.16 -6.44 17.96
N SER A 299 -20.44 -6.66 18.27
CA SER A 299 -20.89 -7.68 19.23
C SER A 299 -20.60 -9.13 18.80
N ASP A 300 -20.33 -9.34 17.51
CA ASP A 300 -19.87 -10.60 16.91
C ASP A 300 -18.34 -10.77 16.95
N ASN A 301 -17.62 -9.86 17.64
CA ASN A 301 -16.16 -9.72 17.71
C ASN A 301 -15.45 -9.37 16.39
N THR A 302 -16.17 -9.20 15.27
CA THR A 302 -15.55 -8.67 14.05
C THR A 302 -15.25 -7.18 14.19
N LYS A 303 -14.26 -6.69 13.45
CA LYS A 303 -13.92 -5.26 13.41
C LYS A 303 -14.56 -4.60 12.19
N GLN A 304 -15.04 -3.38 12.35
CA GLN A 304 -15.68 -2.59 11.29
C GLN A 304 -15.07 -1.18 11.25
N TRP A 305 -14.88 -0.64 10.04
CA TRP A 305 -14.49 0.76 9.86
C TRP A 305 -15.65 1.70 10.16
N ALA A 306 -15.33 2.82 10.78
CA ALA A 306 -16.23 3.94 11.01
C ALA A 306 -15.58 5.25 10.53
N PHE A 307 -16.41 6.21 10.14
CA PHE A 307 -15.98 7.55 9.73
C PHE A 307 -16.76 8.59 10.53
N LYS A 308 -16.06 9.53 11.15
CA LYS A 308 -16.63 10.53 12.08
C LYS A 308 -17.50 9.88 13.16
N GLY A 309 -17.06 8.71 13.65
CA GLY A 309 -17.76 7.90 14.64
C GLY A 309 -18.97 7.10 14.14
N GLN A 310 -19.34 7.17 12.85
CA GLN A 310 -20.44 6.41 12.27
C GLN A 310 -19.91 5.12 11.60
N PRO A 311 -20.36 3.92 12.00
CA PRO A 311 -19.98 2.67 11.33
C PRO A 311 -20.39 2.67 9.86
N LEU A 312 -19.51 2.14 9.01
CA LEU A 312 -19.66 2.14 7.54
C LEU A 312 -20.15 0.78 7.05
N TYR A 313 -21.11 0.78 6.13
CA TYR A 313 -21.73 -0.41 5.56
C TYR A 313 -21.82 -0.33 4.04
N PHE A 314 -21.77 -1.47 3.38
CA PHE A 314 -22.27 -1.63 2.01
C PHE A 314 -23.77 -1.93 2.04
N TYR A 315 -24.45 -1.79 0.90
CA TYR A 315 -25.81 -2.28 0.70
C TYR A 315 -25.79 -3.56 -0.16
N ALA A 316 -26.57 -4.57 0.22
CA ALA A 316 -26.66 -5.83 -0.52
C ALA A 316 -27.47 -5.71 -1.83
N GLY A 317 -28.33 -4.69 -1.96
CA GLY A 317 -29.08 -4.41 -3.18
C GLY A 317 -28.34 -3.56 -4.21
N ASP A 318 -27.17 -3.00 -3.86
CA ASP A 318 -26.25 -2.47 -4.86
C ASP A 318 -25.55 -3.66 -5.55
N SER A 319 -25.57 -3.62 -6.88
CA SER A 319 -25.12 -4.65 -7.80
C SER A 319 -23.91 -4.23 -8.64
N ALA A 320 -23.62 -2.93 -8.68
CA ALA A 320 -22.47 -2.35 -9.36
C ALA A 320 -21.87 -1.19 -8.56
N ALA A 321 -20.62 -0.86 -8.86
CA ALA A 321 -19.92 0.29 -8.29
C ALA A 321 -20.65 1.61 -8.57
N GLY A 322 -20.71 2.49 -7.56
CA GLY A 322 -21.41 3.78 -7.64
C GLY A 322 -22.94 3.72 -7.66
N GLU A 323 -23.58 2.55 -7.54
CA GLU A 323 -25.03 2.49 -7.28
C GLU A 323 -25.34 3.01 -5.87
N ILE A 324 -26.43 3.77 -5.73
CA ILE A 324 -26.84 4.42 -4.47
C ILE A 324 -28.21 3.93 -3.97
N LYS A 325 -28.58 2.66 -4.26
CA LYS A 325 -29.93 2.12 -3.98
C LYS A 325 -30.22 1.97 -2.49
N GLY A 326 -29.19 2.02 -1.64
CA GLY A 326 -29.29 1.97 -0.19
C GLY A 326 -29.71 3.31 0.46
N GLU A 327 -29.89 4.40 -0.28
CA GLU A 327 -30.38 5.65 0.32
C GLU A 327 -31.89 5.54 0.63
N ILE A 328 -32.21 5.07 1.84
CA ILE A 328 -33.58 4.77 2.31
C ILE A 328 -33.78 5.28 3.76
N PRO A 329 -34.99 5.27 4.34
CA PRO A 329 -35.19 5.75 5.71
C PRO A 329 -34.27 5.07 6.74
N ASN A 330 -33.55 5.88 7.50
CA ASN A 330 -32.45 5.53 8.43
C ASN A 330 -31.10 5.12 7.78
N TRP A 331 -30.98 5.04 6.46
CA TRP A 331 -29.74 4.66 5.78
C TRP A 331 -29.33 5.75 4.80
N THR A 332 -28.24 6.44 5.12
CA THR A 332 -27.77 7.61 4.37
C THR A 332 -26.41 7.35 3.74
N LEU A 333 -26.14 7.99 2.60
CA LEU A 333 -24.80 8.00 2.01
C LEU A 333 -23.78 8.50 3.05
N ALA A 334 -22.70 7.74 3.24
CA ALA A 334 -21.58 8.21 4.04
C ALA A 334 -20.91 9.37 3.28
N THR A 335 -20.98 10.59 3.80
CA THR A 335 -20.54 11.81 3.10
C THR A 335 -19.32 12.41 3.78
N ALA A 336 -18.30 12.78 2.99
CA ALA A 336 -17.07 13.36 3.52
C ALA A 336 -17.32 14.77 4.09
N THR A 337 -18.10 15.56 3.35
CA THR A 337 -18.69 16.83 3.78
C THR A 337 -19.92 16.57 4.64
N THR A 338 -20.03 17.24 5.80
CA THR A 338 -21.29 17.31 6.54
C THR A 338 -22.35 17.94 5.65
N SER A 339 -23.35 17.16 5.24
CA SER A 339 -24.56 17.71 4.62
C SER A 339 -25.25 18.62 5.64
N SER A 340 -25.15 19.93 5.45
CA SER A 340 -25.73 20.96 6.30
C SER A 340 -27.25 21.08 6.07
N ALA A 341 -27.94 19.98 6.32
CA ALA A 341 -29.39 19.90 6.29
C ALA A 341 -30.01 20.56 7.54
N ALA A 342 -30.19 21.88 7.51
CA ALA A 342 -31.36 22.61 8.03
C ALA A 342 -31.03 24.10 8.32
N SER A 343 -31.54 25.00 7.48
CA SER A 343 -32.21 26.25 7.92
C SER A 343 -32.80 26.98 6.72
N SER A 344 -33.88 26.43 6.16
CA SER A 344 -34.83 27.23 5.39
C SER A 344 -35.77 27.97 6.35
N SER A 345 -35.27 29.03 6.99
CA SER A 345 -36.14 29.99 7.68
C SER A 345 -36.69 30.97 6.66
N ALA A 346 -38.01 30.97 6.49
CA ALA A 346 -38.70 31.90 5.61
C ALA A 346 -38.50 33.34 6.12
N ALA A 347 -37.94 34.20 5.28
CA ALA A 347 -37.86 35.64 5.55
C ALA A 347 -39.25 36.27 5.38
N SER A 348 -40.02 36.33 6.47
CA SER A 348 -41.27 37.09 6.51
C SER A 348 -40.97 38.57 6.30
N SER A 349 -41.54 39.12 5.22
CA SER A 349 -41.45 40.54 4.88
C SER A 349 -42.13 41.42 5.94
N SER A 350 -41.37 42.35 6.54
CA SER A 350 -41.92 43.45 7.34
C SER A 350 -41.50 44.77 6.72
N SER A 351 -42.48 45.50 6.19
CA SER A 351 -42.30 46.77 5.50
C SER A 351 -41.92 47.90 6.47
N TYR A 352 -40.78 48.55 6.24
CA TYR A 352 -40.47 49.85 6.86
C TYR A 352 -41.05 50.98 6.00
N THR A 353 -42.15 51.56 6.46
CA THR A 353 -42.63 52.87 5.99
C THR A 353 -41.85 53.98 6.71
N SER A 354 -41.01 54.71 5.99
CA SER A 354 -40.37 55.93 6.51
C SER A 354 -41.29 57.13 6.33
N SER A 355 -41.83 57.65 7.43
CA SER A 355 -42.55 58.93 7.47
C SER A 355 -41.58 60.07 7.78
N SER A 356 -41.49 61.04 6.88
CA SER A 356 -40.73 62.27 7.06
C SER A 356 -41.55 63.33 7.79
N SER A 357 -40.99 63.90 8.85
CA SER A 357 -41.48 65.13 9.48
C SER A 357 -40.30 65.92 10.02
N GLY A 358 -39.94 66.99 9.31
CA GLY A 358 -38.90 67.92 9.76
C GLY A 358 -39.44 68.93 10.76
N TYR A 359 -38.53 69.56 11.51
CA TYR A 359 -38.80 70.81 12.22
C TYR A 359 -37.62 71.77 12.04
N SER A 360 -37.94 72.95 11.52
CA SER A 360 -37.14 74.16 11.66
C SER A 360 -37.48 74.85 12.97
N TYR A 361 -36.48 75.45 13.64
CA TYR A 361 -36.57 76.77 14.27
C TYR A 361 -35.15 77.34 14.43
#